data_AF-A0A077LCZ2-F1
#
_entry.id   AF-A0A077LCZ2-F1
#
_cell.length_a   1.000
_cell.length_b   1.000
_cell.length_c   1.000
_cell.angle_alpha   90.00
_cell.angle_beta   90.00
_cell.angle_gamma   90.00
#
_symmetry.space_group_name_H-M   'P 1'
#
loop_
_entity.id
_entity.type
_entity.pdbx_description
1 polymer ?
#
loop_
_entity_poly.entity_id
_entity_poly.type
_entity_poly.pdbx_seq_one_letter_code
_entity_poly.pdbx_strand_id
1 'polypeptide(L)' 'EHRSLVVFFNSSGVFCGGTLINKEWVLTAARCDSKNFQMMFGVHSKKIQNEDEQTRDPKEKFICPNKKKDDKN' A
#
# COMPACT_ATOMS: atom_id res chain seq x y z
N GLU A 1 6.76 -0.79 -17.43
CA GLU A 1 5.38 -0.48 -17.02
C GLU A 1 4.90 -1.28 -15.80
N HIS A 2 5.23 -0.83 -14.58
CA HIS A 2 4.64 -1.37 -13.34
C HIS A 2 3.38 -0.57 -12.97
N ARG A 3 2.39 -0.53 -13.86
CA ARG A 3 1.24 0.38 -13.77
C ARG A 3 0.38 0.20 -12.52
N SER A 4 0.47 -0.96 -11.85
CA SER A 4 -0.27 -1.25 -10.62
C SER A 4 0.58 -1.12 -9.35
N LEU A 5 1.88 -0.84 -9.43
CA LEU A 5 2.72 -0.74 -8.23
C LEU A 5 2.30 0.44 -7.35
N VAL A 6 2.14 0.16 -6.06
CA VAL A 6 1.94 1.18 -5.02
C VAL A 6 3.01 1.03 -3.96
N VAL A 7 3.65 2.12 -3.58
CA VAL A 7 4.71 2.14 -2.57
C VAL A 7 4.18 2.78 -1.30
N PHE A 8 4.37 2.10 -0.17
CA PHE A 8 3.92 2.57 1.14
C PHE A 8 5.12 3.13 1.89
N PHE A 9 5.00 4.37 2.35
CA PHE A 9 6.09 5.06 3.03
C PHE A 9 5.58 5.88 4.21
N ASN A 10 6.47 6.10 5.18
CA ASN A 10 6.23 6.94 6.35
C ASN A 10 7.49 7.78 6.64
N SER A 11 7.57 8.39 7.82
CA SER A 11 8.75 9.19 8.23
C SER A 11 10.06 8.40 8.27
N SER A 12 10.00 7.06 8.33
CA SER A 12 11.17 6.17 8.27
C SER A 12 11.50 5.70 6.86
N GLY A 13 10.75 6.13 5.85
CA GLY A 13 10.92 5.76 4.45
C GLY A 13 9.96 4.66 3.99
N VAL A 14 10.33 3.96 2.92
CA VAL A 14 9.52 2.91 2.31
C VAL A 14 9.57 1.64 3.16
N PHE A 15 8.40 1.09 3.50
CA PHE A 15 8.32 -0.10 4.36
C PHE A 15 7.49 -1.24 3.75
N CYS A 16 6.58 -0.95 2.81
CA CYS A 16 5.77 -1.96 2.14
C CYS A 16 5.47 -1.60 0.68
N GLY A 17 4.90 -2.56 -0.03
CA GLY A 17 4.30 -2.36 -1.35
C GLY A 17 2.86 -2.83 -1.39
N GLY A 18 2.16 -2.50 -2.46
CA GLY A 18 0.82 -2.96 -2.75
C GLY A 18 0.52 -2.91 -4.24
N THR A 19 -0.71 -3.28 -4.58
CA THR A 19 -1.21 -3.24 -5.96
C THR A 19 -2.47 -2.40 -6.04
N LEU A 20 -2.50 -1.47 -7.00
CA LEU A 20 -3.69 -0.74 -7.40
C LEU A 20 -4.62 -1.73 -8.11
N ILE A 21 -5.76 -2.03 -7.49
CA ILE A 21 -6.76 -2.95 -8.09
C ILE A 21 -7.75 -2.18 -8.96
N ASN A 22 -7.99 -0.91 -8.65
CA ASN A 22 -8.73 0.06 -9.48
C ASN A 22 -8.35 1.48 -9.03
N LYS A 23 -8.98 2.53 -9.60
CA LYS A 23 -8.62 3.94 -9.33
C LYS A 23 -8.67 4.37 -7.86
N GLU A 24 -9.44 3.67 -7.02
CA GLU A 24 -9.74 4.06 -5.64
C GLU A 24 -9.27 3.03 -4.60
N TRP A 25 -8.92 1.82 -5.04
CA TRP A 25 -8.61 0.71 -4.15
C TRP A 25 -7.19 0.19 -4.34
N VAL A 26 -6.50 0.00 -3.21
CA VAL A 26 -5.17 -0.61 -3.12
C VAL A 26 -5.25 -1.84 -2.24
N LEU A 27 -4.65 -2.93 -2.69
CA LEU A 27 -4.49 -4.15 -1.90
C LEU A 27 -3.04 -4.28 -1.43
N THR A 28 -2.86 -4.62 -0.15
CA THR A 28 -1.55 -4.92 0.45
C THR A 28 -1.70 -6.01 1.52
N ALA A 29 -0.60 -6.46 2.09
CA ALA A 29 -0.61 -7.42 3.20
C ALA A 29 -1.13 -6.75 4.49
N ALA A 30 -1.95 -7.45 5.28
CA ALA A 30 -2.47 -6.93 6.55
C ALA A 30 -1.38 -6.48 7.54
N ARG A 31 -0.19 -7.10 7.48
CA ARG A 31 0.97 -6.72 8.31
C ARG A 31 1.62 -5.38 7.91
N CYS A 32 1.26 -4.84 6.75
CA CYS A 32 1.67 -3.51 6.31
C CYS A 32 0.79 -2.38 6.86
N ASP A 33 -0.18 -2.68 7.74
CA ASP A 33 -0.92 -1.62 8.40
C ASP A 33 -0.01 -0.78 9.31
N SER A 34 -0.13 0.54 9.19
CA SER A 34 0.58 1.52 9.99
C SER A 34 -0.36 2.68 10.33
N LYS A 35 -0.09 3.39 11.43
CA LYS A 35 -0.92 4.53 11.84
C LYS A 35 -0.78 5.71 10.89
N ASN A 36 0.45 6.01 10.46
CA ASN A 36 0.77 7.16 9.62
C ASN A 36 1.60 6.66 8.44
N PHE A 37 0.96 6.49 7.29
CA PHE A 37 1.63 6.20 6.03
C PHE A 37 0.92 6.88 4.87
N GLN A 38 1.67 7.09 3.80
CA GLN A 38 1.18 7.57 2.52
C GLN A 38 1.47 6.52 1.44
N MET A 39 0.71 6.59 0.35
CA MET A 39 0.82 5.69 -0.80
C MET A 39 1.30 6.48 -2.01
N MET A 40 2.42 6.06 -2.61
CA MET A 40 2.91 6.59 -3.89
C MET A 40 2.51 5.68 -5.04
N PHE A 41 2.00 6.27 -6.12
CA PHE A 41 1.60 5.65 -7.37
C PHE A 41 2.49 6.17 -8.50
N GLY A 42 2.59 5.45 -9.62
CA GLY A 42 3.36 5.91 -10.79
C GLY A 42 4.89 5.87 -10.61
N VAL A 43 5.39 5.36 -9.48
CA VAL A 43 6.82 5.31 -9.20
C VAL A 43 7.50 4.19 -10.00
N HIS A 44 8.45 4.55 -10.84
CA HIS A 44 9.32 3.61 -11.54
C HIS A 44 10.77 3.67 -11.04
N SER A 45 11.21 4.83 -10.58
CA SER A 45 12.55 5.04 -10.01
C SER A 45 12.47 5.98 -8.81
N LYS A 46 13.08 5.62 -7.69
CA LYS A 46 13.17 6.53 -6.54
C LYS A 46 14.12 7.72 -6.76
N LYS A 47 14.94 7.67 -7.80
CA LYS A 47 15.95 8.69 -8.10
C LYS A 47 15.44 9.78 -9.03
N ILE A 48 14.37 9.51 -9.77
CA ILE A 48 13.85 10.36 -10.82
C ILE A 48 12.37 10.56 -10.52
N GLN A 49 11.92 11.81 -10.48
CA GLN A 49 10.52 12.11 -10.30
C GLN A 49 9.75 11.72 -11.57
N ASN A 50 8.78 10.81 -11.44
CA ASN A 50 7.96 10.35 -12.56
C ASN A 50 6.81 11.35 -12.80
N GLU A 51 6.45 11.63 -14.06
CA GLU A 51 5.38 12.60 -14.38
C GLU A 51 4.00 12.16 -13.86
N ASP A 52 3.77 10.85 -13.80
CA ASP A 52 2.55 10.23 -13.31
C ASP A 52 2.57 9.94 -11.80
N GLU A 53 3.62 10.37 -11.09
CA GLU A 53 3.78 10.17 -9.66
C GLU A 53 2.69 10.89 -8.87
N GLN A 54 2.01 10.16 -7.99
CA GLN A 54 0.96 10.70 -7.13
C GLN A 54 1.10 10.16 -5.72
N THR A 55 0.89 11.02 -4.73
CA THR A 55 0.81 10.63 -3.32
C THR A 55 -0.63 10.74 -2.85
N ARG A 56 -1.13 9.69 -2.20
CA ARG A 56 -2.49 9.67 -1.62
C ARG A 56 -2.46 9.10 -0.20
N ASP A 57 -3.31 9.66 0.64
CA ASP A 57 -3.60 9.13 1.97
C ASP A 57 -4.74 8.09 1.90
N PRO A 58 -4.66 7.00 2.68
CA PRO A 58 -5.77 6.05 2.78
C PRO A 58 -6.95 6.72 3.48
N LYS A 59 -8.12 6.76 2.82
CA LYS A 59 -9.35 7.25 3.45
C LYS A 59 -9.87 6.29 4.51
N GLU A 60 -9.78 4.99 4.23
CA GLU A 60 -10.25 3.92 5.11
C GLU A 60 -9.39 2.67 4.90
N LYS A 61 -9.33 1.81 5.91
CA LYS A 61 -8.50 0.60 5.91
C LYS A 61 -9.36 -0.61 6.28
N PHE A 62 -9.52 -1.53 5.32
CA PHE A 62 -10.23 -2.79 5.53
C PHE A 62 -9.23 -3.90 5.75
N ILE A 63 -9.16 -4.42 6.98
CA ILE A 63 -8.22 -5.46 7.38
C ILE A 63 -8.95 -6.80 7.42
N CYS A 64 -8.47 -7.77 6.64
CA CYS A 64 -8.99 -9.13 6.70
C CYS A 64 -8.84 -9.68 8.14
N PRO A 65 -9.93 -10.11 8.79
CA PRO A 65 -9.85 -10.75 10.09
C PRO A 65 -8.95 -11.99 10.02
N ASN A 66 -8.07 -12.14 11.00
CA ASN A 66 -7.20 -13.31 11.06
C ASN A 66 -8.08 -14.54 11.31
N LYS A 67 -8.21 -15.44 10.34
CA LYS A 67 -8.76 -16.79 10.56
C LYS A 67 -7.72 -17.61 11.35
N LYS A 68 -7.44 -17.25 12.60
CA LYS A 68 -6.95 -18.27 13.52
C LYS A 68 -8.09 -19.26 13.63
N LYS A 69 -7.88 -20.48 13.12
CA LYS A 69 -8.78 -21.60 13.37
C LYS A 69 -8.86 -21.76 14.88
N ASP A 70 -9.96 -21.30 15.47
CA ASP A 70 -10.47 -21.81 16.73
C ASP A 70 -11.07 -23.23 16.56
N ASP A 71 -10.80 -23.91 15.44
CA ASP A 71 -11.12 -25.33 15.21
C ASP A 71 -10.04 -26.25 15.84
N LYS A 72 -9.80 -26.08 17.13
CA LYS A 72 -9.27 -27.14 18.00
C LYS A 72 -10.13 -27.18 19.25
N ASN A 73 -11.34 -27.71 19.10
CA ASN A 73 -12.00 -28.44 20.17
C ASN A 73 -11.96 -29.92 19.82
#